data_AF-A0AAV5ZU06-F1
#
_entry.id   AF-A0AAV5ZU06-F1
#
_cell.length_a   1.000
_cell.length_b   1.000
_cell.length_c   1.000
_cell.angle_alpha   90.00
_cell.angle_beta   90.00
_cell.angle_gamma   90.00
#
_symmetry.space_group_name_H-M   'P 1'
#
loop_
_entity.id
_entity.type
_entity.pdbx_description
1 polymer ?
#
loop_
_entity_poly.entity_id
_entity_poly.type
_entity_poly.pdbx_seq_one_letter_code
_entity_poly.pdbx_strand_id
1 'polypeptide(L)' 'MVVRHDAVPGFMDEMQSMALFAESPSLLDAADLRRGDRVRLTVRQEKDRLVAVEIQKIR' A
#
# COMPACT_ATOMS: atom_id res chain seq x y z
N MET A 1 -4.01 -4.23 -4.93
CA MET A 1 -4.80 -4.07 -3.69
C MET A 1 -5.41 -2.67 -3.66
N VAL A 2 -6.46 -2.46 -2.86
CA VAL A 2 -7.06 -1.12 -2.65
C VAL A 2 -6.87 -0.75 -1.18
N VAL A 3 -6.39 0.46 -0.92
CA VAL A 3 -6.11 0.95 0.43
C VAL A 3 -6.82 2.29 0.68
N ARG A 4 -7.16 2.52 1.94
CA ARG A 4 -7.33 3.87 2.49
C ARG A 4 -5.98 4.29 3.03
N HIS A 5 -5.49 5.45 2.64
CA HIS A 5 -4.25 5.98 3.20
C HIS A 5 -4.48 7.32 3.89
N ASP A 6 -3.77 7.51 5.00
CA ASP A 6 -3.69 8.79 5.69
C ASP A 6 -2.89 9.78 4.80
N ALA A 7 -3.02 11.08 5.08
CA ALA A 7 -2.23 12.09 4.37
C ALA A 7 -0.73 11.84 4.55
N VAL A 8 0.01 11.92 3.45
CA VAL A 8 1.47 11.83 3.40
C VAL A 8 2.01 13.24 3.11
N PRO A 9 2.50 13.97 4.12
CA PRO A 9 2.90 15.37 3.96
C PRO A 9 3.92 15.56 2.82
N GLY A 10 3.62 16.48 1.91
CA GLY A 10 4.48 16.80 0.77
C GLY A 10 4.45 15.78 -0.38
N PHE A 11 3.59 14.75 -0.30
CA PHE A 11 3.48 13.73 -1.33
C PHE A 11 2.04 13.47 -1.78
N MET A 12 1.11 13.29 -0.83
CA MET A 12 -0.27 12.89 -1.16
C MET A 12 -1.24 13.28 -0.04
N ASP A 13 -2.40 13.83 -0.40
CA ASP A 13 -3.48 14.08 0.55
C ASP A 13 -4.17 12.77 0.96
N GLU A 14 -4.94 12.78 2.05
CA GLU A 14 -5.69 11.58 2.45
C GLU A 14 -6.69 11.15 1.37
N MET A 15 -6.75 9.85 1.07
CA MET A 15 -7.75 9.30 0.16
C MET A 15 -8.38 8.02 0.72
N GLN A 16 -9.71 7.93 0.59
CA GLN A 16 -10.47 6.78 1.03
C GLN A 16 -10.26 5.52 0.19
N SER A 17 -9.80 5.67 -1.05
CA SER A 17 -9.58 4.55 -1.97
C SER A 17 -8.49 4.88 -2.96
N MET A 18 -7.37 4.17 -2.86
CA MET A 18 -6.27 4.22 -3.80
C MET A 18 -5.87 2.81 -4.22
N ALA A 19 -5.66 2.61 -5.52
CA ALA A 19 -5.15 1.36 -6.05
C ALA A 19 -3.62 1.32 -5.95
N LEU A 20 -3.10 0.26 -5.32
CA LEU A 20 -1.67 -0.06 -5.28
C LEU A 20 -1.42 -1.41 -5.95
N PHE A 21 -0.38 -1.48 -6.76
CA PHE A 21 0.13 -2.74 -7.32
C PHE A 21 1.10 -3.35 -6.32
N ALA A 22 1.15 -4.67 -6.19
CA ALA A 22 2.22 -5.31 -5.44
C ALA A 22 3.38 -5.63 -6.38
N GLU A 23 4.62 -5.50 -5.90
CA GLU A 23 5.80 -5.86 -6.69
C GLU A 23 5.76 -7.33 -7.12
N SER A 24 5.21 -8.22 -6.29
CA SER A 24 5.00 -9.63 -6.62
C SER A 24 3.77 -10.21 -5.92
N PRO A 25 3.20 -11.32 -6.42
CA PRO A 25 2.15 -12.05 -5.72
C PRO A 25 2.62 -12.57 -4.35
N SER A 26 3.84 -13.06 -4.25
CA SER A 26 4.41 -13.60 -3.00
C SER A 26 4.54 -12.55 -1.89
N LEU A 27 4.73 -11.27 -2.23
CA LEU A 27 4.70 -10.17 -1.26
C LEU A 27 3.33 -10.03 -0.59
N LEU A 28 2.25 -10.23 -1.35
CA LEU A 28 0.89 -10.20 -0.82
C LEU A 28 0.61 -11.42 0.06
N ASP A 29 1.01 -12.60 -0.40
CA ASP A 29 0.79 -13.86 0.32
C ASP A 29 1.55 -13.85 1.66
N ALA A 30 2.81 -13.40 1.65
CA ALA A 30 3.63 -13.29 2.85
C ALA A 30 3.11 -12.26 3.85
N ALA A 31 2.43 -11.23 3.37
CA ALA A 31 1.84 -10.21 4.24
C ALA A 31 0.56 -10.69 4.95
N ASP A 32 -0.08 -11.79 4.51
CA ASP A 32 -1.30 -12.40 5.11
C ASP A 32 -2.42 -11.37 5.39
N LEU A 33 -2.60 -10.38 4.51
CA LEU A 33 -3.49 -9.24 4.77
C LEU A 33 -4.97 -9.62 4.80
N ARG A 34 -5.71 -9.04 5.75
CA ARG A 34 -7.17 -9.06 5.81
C ARG A 34 -7.74 -7.65 5.62
N ARG A 35 -8.98 -7.57 5.16
CA ARG A 35 -9.68 -6.28 5.04
C ARG A 35 -9.80 -5.63 6.42
N GLY A 36 -9.34 -4.38 6.51
CA GLY A 36 -9.33 -3.63 7.77
C GLY A 36 -7.98 -3.65 8.49
N ASP A 37 -7.03 -4.51 8.09
CA ASP A 37 -5.69 -4.49 8.66
C ASP A 37 -5.02 -3.14 8.43
N ARG A 38 -4.42 -2.59 9.49
CA ARG A 38 -3.58 -1.40 9.36
C ARG A 38 -2.19 -1.85 8.93
N VAL A 39 -1.66 -1.21 7.90
CA VAL A 39 -0.37 -1.57 7.31
C VAL A 39 0.48 -0.34 7.06
N ARG A 40 1.79 -0.51 7.19
CA ARG A 40 2.81 0.40 6.68
C ARG A 40 3.25 -0.15 5.33
N LEU A 41 3.26 0.72 4.33
CA LEU A 41 3.62 0.38 2.96
C LEU A 41 4.81 1.22 2.53
N THR A 42 5.80 0.57 1.94
CA THR A 42 6.83 1.27 1.15
C THR A 42 6.42 1.15 -0.31
N VAL A 43 6.21 2.29 -0.97
CA VAL A 43 5.77 2.35 -2.37
C VAL A 43 6.85 2.97 -3.26
N ARG A 44 6.97 2.45 -4.48
CA ARG A 44 7.77 3.01 -5.57
C ARG A 44 6.82 3.51 -6.66
N GLN A 45 7.05 4.72 -7.15
CA GLN A 45 6.31 5.25 -8.30
C GLN A 45 6.94 4.75 -9.60
N GLU A 46 6.13 4.10 -10.43
CA GLU A 46 6.51 3.60 -11.75
C GLU A 46 5.55 4.17 -12.79
N LYS A 47 5.98 5.24 -13.48
CA LYS A 47 5.13 6.01 -14.40
C LYS A 47 3.82 6.42 -13.71
N ASP A 48 2.70 5.85 -14.13
CA ASP A 48 1.35 6.14 -13.64
C ASP A 48 0.88 5.15 -12.56
N ARG A 49 1.79 4.34 -12.01
CA ARG A 49 1.47 3.30 -11.02
C ARG A 49 2.26 3.49 -9.73
N LEU A 50 1.62 3.15 -8.62
CA LEU A 50 2.28 3.00 -7.32
C LEU A 50 2.41 1.51 -7.02
N VAL A 51 3.64 1.06 -6.83
CA VAL A 51 3.99 -0.34 -6.59
C VAL A 51 4.47 -0.47 -5.14
N ALA A 52 3.75 -1.23 -4.33
CA ALA A 52 4.16 -1.63 -2.99
C ALA A 52 5.32 -2.63 -3.10
N VAL A 53 6.47 -2.26 -2.55
CA VAL A 53 7.69 -3.08 -2.50
C VAL A 53 7.91 -3.68 -1.10
N GLU A 54 7.24 -3.12 -0.10
CA GLU A 54 7.25 -3.64 1.27
C GLU A 54 5.89 -3.43 1.92
N ILE A 55 5.46 -4.44 2.68
CA ILE A 55 4.20 -4.42 3.42
C ILE A 55 4.46 -4.93 4.84
N GLN A 56 4.16 -4.10 5.83
CA GLN A 56 4.27 -4.46 7.24
C GLN A 56 2.93 -4.22 7.93
N LYS A 57 2.36 -5.24 8.59
CA LYS A 57 1.22 -5.02 9.47
C LYS A 57 1.63 -4.19 10.68
N ILE A 58 0.86 -3.14 10.94
CA ILE A 58 0.94 -2.36 12.16
C ILE A 58 -0.28 -2.76 12.99
N ARG A 59 -0.04 -3.16 14.25
CA ARG A 59 -1.05 -3.66 15.18
C ARG A 59 -2.37 -2.88 15.14
#